data_AF-A0A2R4WDR4-F1
#
_entry.id   AF-A0A2R4WDR4-F1
#
_cell.length_a   1.000
_cell.length_b   1.000
_cell.length_c   1.000
_cell.angle_alpha   90.00
_cell.angle_beta   90.00
_cell.angle_gamma   90.00
#
_symmetry.space_group_name_H-M   'P 1'
#
loop_
_entity.id
_entity.type
_entity.pdbx_description
1 polymer ?
#
loop_
_entity_poly.entity_id
_entity_poly.type
_entity_poly.pdbx_seq_one_letter_code
_entity_poly.pdbx_strand_id
1 'polypeptide(L)'
;MPNLDGGHYFFTAIVPIKNDVVVAHEGLRSSPVHMVREALETLPTALQSPEAVKVGIQSPFARSLRTHFARLVVLDQPFFNGRDHSDAVADALRGTDLLAPQANDVLACPYLLVMIDFDPEGSDPARHYCEELWTLMPRELKAVFRYCYGFPAVRDAKTFADFLLPCQVETTMPFNDYWVGAPALPTLSRWWLIAPPALGVALPLLAALLHRVSWPAGLILALVLGLAGLAVDYGIVMRRGARPLPAAPDATLRHVLKALCLQQAFTRFAVAQQGAAPQARGAAFREFLAAHRPADLDGPTQAPGVISASVISASAVGASVVGS
;
A
#
# COMPACT_ATOMS: atom_id res chain seq x y z
N MET A 1 4.46 7.62 6.70
CA MET A 1 5.30 7.16 5.56
C MET A 1 4.72 7.79 4.31
N PRO A 2 5.52 8.05 3.26
CA PRO A 2 4.95 8.52 2.01
C PRO A 2 3.89 7.52 1.50
N ASN A 3 2.77 8.02 0.97
CA ASN A 3 1.73 7.19 0.34
C ASN A 3 2.24 6.45 -0.91
N LEU A 4 3.46 6.75 -1.34
CA LEU A 4 4.19 6.07 -2.39
C LEU A 4 5.43 5.45 -1.73
N ASP A 5 5.56 4.13 -1.75
CA ASP A 5 6.74 3.45 -1.25
C ASP A 5 6.94 2.11 -1.97
N GLY A 6 8.19 1.64 -2.10
CA GLY A 6 8.51 0.37 -2.76
C GLY A 6 8.01 0.23 -4.21
N GLY A 7 7.71 1.35 -4.89
CA GLY A 7 7.12 1.37 -6.23
C GLY A 7 5.59 1.23 -6.28
N HIS A 8 4.92 1.19 -5.14
CA HIS A 8 3.46 1.09 -5.03
C HIS A 8 2.87 2.32 -4.36
N TYR A 9 1.59 2.57 -4.66
CA TYR A 9 0.82 3.61 -3.99
C TYR A 9 -0.14 2.96 -2.98
N PHE A 10 -0.04 3.38 -1.73
CA PHE A 10 -0.84 2.92 -0.60
C PHE A 10 -1.92 3.96 -0.30
N PHE A 11 -3.06 3.84 -0.97
CA PHE A 11 -4.16 4.77 -0.78
C PHE A 11 -4.97 4.40 0.45
N THR A 12 -4.94 5.26 1.46
CA THR A 12 -5.78 5.11 2.65
C THR A 12 -6.66 6.35 2.79
N ALA A 13 -7.97 6.18 2.77
CA ALA A 13 -8.93 7.26 2.97
C ALA A 13 -9.95 6.93 4.06
N ILE A 14 -10.37 7.95 4.79
CA ILE A 14 -11.38 7.86 5.85
C ILE A 14 -12.56 8.73 5.44
N VAL A 15 -13.62 8.09 4.95
CA VAL A 15 -14.76 8.78 4.33
C VAL A 15 -15.94 8.84 5.32
N PRO A 16 -16.44 10.03 5.70
CA PRO A 16 -17.50 10.14 6.71
C PRO A 16 -18.84 9.60 6.18
N ILE A 17 -19.49 8.75 6.99
CA ILE A 17 -20.80 8.17 6.72
C ILE A 17 -21.87 9.01 7.44
N LYS A 18 -22.99 9.27 6.76
CA LYS A 18 -24.12 9.99 7.36
C LYS A 18 -24.67 9.23 8.57
N ASN A 19 -24.88 9.95 9.68
CA ASN A 19 -25.45 9.41 10.92
C ASN A 19 -26.65 10.22 11.45
N ASP A 20 -27.05 11.26 10.72
CA ASP A 20 -28.09 12.22 11.07
C ASP A 20 -29.45 11.96 10.40
N VAL A 21 -29.51 10.99 9.50
CA VAL A 21 -30.71 10.69 8.70
C VAL A 21 -31.09 9.22 8.77
N VAL A 22 -32.39 8.94 8.63
CA VAL A 22 -32.91 7.60 8.37
C VAL A 22 -33.25 7.50 6.89
N VAL A 23 -32.80 6.45 6.23
CA VAL A 23 -33.00 6.25 4.79
C VAL A 23 -33.97 5.11 4.55
N ALA A 24 -34.80 5.24 3.51
CA ALA A 24 -35.65 4.15 3.04
C ALA A 24 -34.89 3.36 1.97
N HIS A 25 -34.78 2.04 2.14
CA HIS A 25 -34.22 1.12 1.16
C HIS A 25 -35.12 -0.11 1.09
N GLU A 26 -35.60 -0.46 -0.11
CA GLU A 26 -36.48 -1.62 -0.33
C GLU A 26 -37.73 -1.66 0.58
N GLY A 27 -38.28 -0.49 0.91
CA GLY A 27 -39.45 -0.37 1.78
C GLY A 27 -39.15 -0.43 3.29
N LEU A 28 -37.90 -0.65 3.68
CA LEU A 28 -37.44 -0.63 5.07
C LEU A 28 -36.74 0.69 5.42
N ARG A 29 -36.93 1.15 6.66
CA ARG A 29 -36.21 2.31 7.20
C ARG A 29 -34.97 1.83 7.92
N SER A 30 -33.80 2.28 7.48
CA SER A 30 -32.53 1.88 8.07
C SER A 30 -31.55 3.05 8.23
N SER A 31 -30.49 2.83 9.00
CA SER A 31 -29.41 3.79 9.16
C SER A 31 -28.48 3.76 7.95
N PRO A 32 -27.89 4.89 7.53
CA PRO A 32 -26.98 4.92 6.38
C PRO A 32 -25.75 4.01 6.60
N VAL A 33 -25.28 3.89 7.85
CA VAL A 33 -24.19 2.95 8.21
C VAL A 33 -24.57 1.49 7.96
N HIS A 34 -25.81 1.08 8.26
CA HIS A 34 -26.27 -0.27 7.96
C HIS A 34 -26.30 -0.52 6.45
N MET A 35 -26.72 0.48 5.67
CA MET A 35 -26.74 0.36 4.21
C MET A 35 -25.35 0.28 3.58
N VAL A 36 -24.35 0.97 4.16
CA VAL A 36 -22.95 0.79 3.74
C VAL A 36 -22.49 -0.64 4.05
N ARG A 37 -22.82 -1.18 5.23
CA ARG A 37 -22.47 -2.56 5.60
C ARG A 37 -23.11 -3.59 4.67
N GLU A 38 -24.38 -3.43 4.34
CA GLU A 38 -25.09 -4.27 3.38
C GLU A 38 -24.42 -4.21 1.98
N ALA A 39 -24.06 -3.02 1.51
CA ALA A 39 -23.33 -2.85 0.26
C ALA A 39 -21.94 -3.53 0.28
N LEU A 40 -21.25 -3.54 1.42
CA LEU A 40 -19.96 -4.22 1.57
C LEU A 40 -20.11 -5.74 1.69
N GLU A 41 -21.14 -6.23 2.38
CA GLU A 41 -21.43 -7.65 2.55
C GLU A 41 -21.81 -8.32 1.23
N THR A 42 -22.54 -7.59 0.38
CA THR A 42 -22.94 -8.05 -0.96
C THR A 42 -21.87 -7.85 -2.03
N LEU A 43 -20.76 -7.17 -1.69
CA LEU A 43 -19.66 -6.95 -2.63
C LEU A 43 -18.89 -8.25 -2.83
N PRO A 44 -18.76 -8.75 -4.08
CA PRO A 44 -18.01 -9.98 -4.32
C PRO A 44 -16.55 -9.86 -3.90
N THR A 45 -16.00 -10.91 -3.32
CA THR A 45 -14.58 -11.01 -2.96
C THR A 45 -13.77 -11.69 -4.06
N ALA A 46 -12.45 -11.73 -3.88
CA ALA A 46 -11.57 -12.49 -4.77
C ALA A 46 -11.97 -13.99 -4.80
N LEU A 47 -11.77 -14.64 -5.94
CA LEU A 47 -12.00 -16.08 -6.14
C LEU A 47 -10.85 -16.88 -5.48
N GLN A 48 -10.92 -17.03 -4.16
CA GLN A 48 -9.85 -17.60 -3.33
C GLN A 48 -9.99 -19.12 -3.08
N SER A 49 -11.15 -19.72 -3.40
CA SER A 49 -11.39 -21.15 -3.26
C SER A 49 -11.89 -21.79 -4.56
N PRO A 50 -11.73 -23.11 -4.75
CA PRO A 50 -12.31 -23.82 -5.88
C PRO A 50 -13.83 -23.62 -6.03
N GLU A 51 -14.54 -23.48 -4.92
CA GLU A 51 -15.98 -23.22 -4.88
C GLU A 51 -16.30 -21.82 -5.39
N ALA A 52 -15.56 -20.80 -4.94
CA ALA A 52 -15.71 -19.44 -5.43
C ALA A 52 -15.44 -19.38 -6.94
N VAL A 53 -14.39 -20.06 -7.42
CA VAL A 53 -14.07 -20.13 -8.86
C VAL A 53 -15.23 -20.71 -9.68
N LYS A 54 -15.95 -21.71 -9.17
CA LYS A 54 -17.14 -22.28 -9.84
C LYS A 54 -18.31 -21.30 -9.90
N VAL A 55 -18.51 -20.52 -8.85
CA VAL A 55 -19.55 -19.47 -8.79
C VAL A 55 -19.23 -18.37 -9.80
N GLY A 56 -17.95 -18.03 -9.99
CA GLY A 56 -17.48 -17.12 -11.03
C GLY A 56 -17.81 -15.64 -10.78
N ILE A 57 -18.39 -15.29 -9.63
CA ILE A 57 -18.66 -13.91 -9.24
C ILE A 57 -17.39 -13.34 -8.58
N GLN A 58 -16.68 -12.50 -9.33
CA GLN A 58 -15.37 -11.96 -8.98
C GLN A 58 -15.46 -10.56 -8.38
N SER A 59 -14.49 -10.21 -7.53
CA SER A 59 -14.31 -8.84 -7.03
C SER A 59 -14.22 -7.82 -8.17
N PRO A 60 -14.94 -6.68 -8.09
CA PRO A 60 -14.85 -5.64 -9.11
C PRO A 60 -13.44 -5.05 -9.21
N PHE A 61 -12.66 -5.05 -8.13
CA PHE A 61 -11.27 -4.58 -8.10
C PHE A 61 -10.34 -5.40 -8.98
N ALA A 62 -10.66 -6.66 -9.27
CA ALA A 62 -9.91 -7.50 -10.20
C ALA A 62 -9.98 -7.02 -11.66
N ARG A 63 -10.88 -6.08 -12.00
CA ARG A 63 -10.96 -5.48 -13.34
C ARG A 63 -9.77 -4.55 -13.63
N SER A 64 -9.12 -4.02 -12.59
CA SER A 64 -7.93 -3.19 -12.75
C SER A 64 -6.68 -4.04 -12.67
N LEU A 65 -5.82 -3.94 -13.67
CA LEU A 65 -4.50 -4.59 -13.69
C LEU A 65 -3.45 -3.85 -12.85
N ARG A 66 -3.86 -2.85 -12.07
CA ARG A 66 -3.01 -2.09 -11.16
C ARG A 66 -3.33 -2.38 -9.70
N THR A 67 -4.46 -3.01 -9.38
CA THR A 67 -4.92 -3.19 -8.00
C THR A 67 -4.35 -4.45 -7.36
N HIS A 68 -3.44 -4.29 -6.41
CA HIS A 68 -2.86 -5.41 -5.66
C HIS A 68 -3.78 -5.87 -4.54
N PHE A 69 -4.34 -4.91 -3.81
CA PHE A 69 -5.16 -5.18 -2.65
C PHE A 69 -6.19 -4.06 -2.47
N ALA A 70 -7.40 -4.42 -2.08
CA ALA A 70 -8.46 -3.47 -1.73
C ALA A 70 -9.22 -3.98 -0.51
N ARG A 71 -9.38 -3.13 0.50
CA ARG A 71 -10.10 -3.41 1.72
C ARG A 71 -10.93 -2.19 2.11
N LEU A 72 -12.21 -2.44 2.37
CA LEU A 72 -13.14 -1.44 2.84
C LEU A 72 -13.76 -1.90 4.16
N VAL A 73 -13.77 -1.03 5.17
CA VAL A 73 -14.25 -1.36 6.52
C VAL A 73 -15.00 -0.18 7.09
N VAL A 74 -16.11 -0.43 7.79
CA VAL A 74 -16.82 0.58 8.56
C VAL A 74 -16.21 0.69 9.96
N LEU A 75 -15.78 1.89 10.33
CA LEU A 75 -15.30 2.28 11.65
C LEU A 75 -16.43 3.01 12.39
N ASP A 76 -17.04 2.39 13.39
CA ASP A 76 -18.13 3.04 14.15
C ASP A 76 -17.58 4.00 15.20
N GLN A 77 -16.73 3.49 16.10
CA GLN A 77 -16.06 4.20 17.19
C GLN A 77 -14.77 3.44 17.56
N PRO A 78 -13.70 4.13 17.98
CA PRO A 78 -12.59 3.48 18.67
C PRO A 78 -13.07 3.04 20.05
N PHE A 79 -13.11 1.72 20.31
CA PHE A 79 -13.61 1.19 21.58
C PHE A 79 -12.57 1.24 22.72
N PHE A 80 -11.32 1.60 22.43
CA PHE A 80 -10.27 1.69 23.43
C PHE A 80 -9.15 2.63 22.97
N ASN A 81 -9.03 3.79 23.62
CA ASN A 81 -7.75 4.50 23.69
C ASN A 81 -7.18 4.17 25.08
N GLY A 82 -5.96 3.66 25.13
CA GLY A 82 -5.24 3.53 26.40
C GLY A 82 -5.10 4.91 27.06
N ARG A 83 -4.55 4.96 28.28
CA ARG A 83 -4.16 6.26 28.85
C ARG A 83 -3.10 6.91 27.94
N ASP A 84 -3.17 8.23 27.80
CA ASP A 84 -2.10 8.99 27.17
C ASP A 84 -0.76 8.62 27.81
N HIS A 85 0.23 8.28 27.00
CA HIS A 85 1.56 7.99 27.50
C HIS A 85 2.15 9.26 28.12
N SER A 86 2.44 9.20 29.41
CA SER A 86 3.08 10.27 30.17
C SER A 86 4.36 9.77 30.84
N ASP A 87 5.33 10.68 31.00
CA ASP A 87 6.60 10.37 31.66
C ASP A 87 6.38 10.25 33.17
N ALA A 88 6.68 9.07 33.71
CA ALA A 88 6.46 8.75 35.12
C ALA A 88 7.21 9.69 36.08
N VAL A 89 8.38 10.20 35.70
CA VAL A 89 9.15 11.15 36.51
C VAL A 89 8.49 12.52 36.48
N ALA A 90 8.02 12.95 35.31
CA ALA A 90 7.30 14.21 35.17
C ALA A 90 5.97 14.20 35.94
N ASP A 91 5.24 13.09 35.92
CA ASP A 91 3.97 12.95 36.64
C ASP A 91 4.15 12.89 38.16
N ALA A 92 5.18 12.21 38.64
CA ALA A 92 5.52 12.18 40.06
C ALA A 92 5.86 13.58 40.59
N LEU A 93 6.61 14.38 39.80
CA LEU A 93 6.95 15.77 40.15
C LEU A 93 5.73 16.70 40.14
N ARG A 94 4.76 16.46 39.27
CA ARG A 94 3.53 17.26 39.17
C ARG A 94 2.42 16.80 40.11
N GLY A 95 2.56 15.66 40.76
CA GLY A 95 1.50 15.05 41.57
C GLY A 95 0.27 14.69 40.73
N THR A 96 0.48 14.27 39.47
CA THR A 96 -0.62 13.94 38.57
C THR A 96 -1.41 12.75 39.13
N ASP A 97 -2.73 12.89 39.27
CA ASP A 97 -3.60 11.78 39.67
C ASP A 97 -3.77 10.79 38.51
N LEU A 98 -2.98 9.72 38.54
CA LEU A 98 -3.00 8.64 37.55
C LEU A 98 -4.25 7.76 37.64
N LEU A 99 -5.15 7.98 38.61
CA LEU A 99 -6.42 7.25 38.72
C LEU A 99 -7.58 8.04 38.13
N ALA A 100 -7.45 9.36 37.96
CA ALA A 100 -8.47 10.21 37.33
C ALA A 100 -8.77 9.75 35.88
N PRO A 101 -10.05 9.56 35.50
CA PRO A 101 -10.43 9.21 34.14
C PRO A 101 -10.01 10.30 33.14
N GLN A 102 -9.42 9.90 32.02
CA GLN A 102 -9.13 10.80 30.90
C GLN A 102 -10.34 10.89 29.97
N ALA A 103 -10.42 11.97 29.19
CA ALA A 103 -11.44 12.09 28.15
C ALA A 103 -11.19 11.01 27.08
N ASN A 104 -12.25 10.31 26.69
CA ASN A 104 -12.16 9.33 25.61
C ASN A 104 -12.31 10.06 24.26
N ASP A 105 -11.40 9.76 23.33
CA ASP A 105 -11.58 10.18 21.95
C ASP A 105 -12.78 9.47 21.35
N VAL A 106 -13.68 10.26 20.74
CA VAL A 106 -14.86 9.77 20.04
C VAL A 106 -14.87 10.30 18.62
N LEU A 107 -15.32 9.46 17.69
CA LEU A 107 -15.52 9.88 16.31
C LEU A 107 -16.85 10.64 16.21
N ALA A 108 -16.86 11.77 15.50
CA ALA A 108 -18.08 12.56 15.31
C ALA A 108 -19.17 11.81 14.52
N CYS A 109 -18.77 10.88 13.67
CA CYS A 109 -19.65 9.99 12.91
C CYS A 109 -18.92 8.67 12.62
N PRO A 110 -19.64 7.63 12.17
CA PRO A 110 -19.00 6.45 11.59
C PRO A 110 -18.26 6.84 10.30
N TYR A 111 -17.14 6.18 10.04
CA TYR A 111 -16.34 6.39 8.84
C TYR A 111 -16.19 5.10 8.04
N LEU A 112 -16.11 5.23 6.72
CA LEU A 112 -15.70 4.17 5.82
C LEU A 112 -14.19 4.30 5.59
N LEU A 113 -13.42 3.36 6.13
CA LEU A 113 -12.01 3.20 5.83
C LEU A 113 -11.87 2.51 4.46
N VAL A 114 -11.15 3.15 3.55
CA VAL A 114 -10.83 2.65 2.21
C VAL A 114 -9.32 2.49 2.14
N MET A 115 -8.86 1.26 1.95
CA MET A 115 -7.44 0.94 1.80
C MET A 115 -7.23 0.24 0.48
N ILE A 116 -6.45 0.83 -0.42
CA ILE A 116 -6.22 0.27 -1.74
C ILE A 116 -4.76 0.45 -2.12
N ASP A 117 -4.11 -0.66 -2.43
CA ASP A 117 -2.71 -0.70 -2.84
C ASP A 117 -2.66 -0.96 -4.34
N PHE A 118 -1.97 -0.07 -5.08
CA PHE A 118 -1.96 -0.14 -6.53
C PHE A 118 -0.66 0.33 -7.19
N ASP A 119 -0.46 -0.07 -8.44
CA ASP A 119 0.65 0.38 -9.29
C ASP A 119 0.47 1.86 -9.69
N PRO A 120 1.36 2.79 -9.26
CA PRO A 120 1.27 4.20 -9.60
C PRO A 120 1.54 4.45 -11.09
N GLU A 121 0.82 5.39 -11.70
CA GLU A 121 1.00 5.81 -13.09
C GLU A 121 0.84 7.32 -13.23
N GLY A 122 1.71 7.94 -14.03
CA GLY A 122 1.66 9.38 -14.30
C GLY A 122 2.15 10.24 -13.13
N SER A 123 1.93 11.55 -13.23
CA SER A 123 2.39 12.52 -12.23
C SER A 123 1.47 12.66 -11.02
N ASP A 124 0.19 12.29 -11.16
CA ASP A 124 -0.82 12.27 -10.08
C ASP A 124 -1.45 10.88 -10.01
N PRO A 125 -0.74 9.89 -9.44
CA PRO A 125 -1.14 8.49 -9.49
C PRO A 125 -2.45 8.21 -8.76
N ALA A 126 -2.72 8.91 -7.65
CA ALA A 126 -3.92 8.74 -6.85
C ALA A 126 -5.17 9.19 -7.62
N ARG A 127 -5.11 10.37 -8.25
CA ARG A 127 -6.20 10.85 -9.10
C ARG A 127 -6.47 9.93 -10.26
N HIS A 128 -5.43 9.59 -11.03
CA HIS A 128 -5.58 8.74 -12.20
C HIS A 128 -6.21 7.39 -11.85
N TYR A 129 -5.79 6.81 -10.72
CA TYR A 129 -6.36 5.56 -10.22
C TYR A 129 -7.82 5.70 -9.76
N CYS A 130 -8.20 6.76 -9.05
CA CYS A 130 -9.59 7.00 -8.67
C CYS A 130 -10.50 7.13 -9.92
N GLU A 131 -10.02 7.82 -10.96
CA GLU A 131 -10.74 7.99 -12.22
C GLU A 131 -10.89 6.66 -12.99
N GLU A 132 -9.84 5.83 -12.99
CA GLU A 132 -9.86 4.47 -13.52
C GLU A 132 -10.88 3.59 -12.78
N LEU A 133 -10.85 3.58 -11.44
CA LEU A 133 -11.80 2.82 -10.63
C LEU A 133 -13.24 3.18 -10.95
N TRP A 134 -13.55 4.48 -11.08
CA TRP A 134 -14.89 4.91 -11.47
C TRP A 134 -15.30 4.39 -12.85
N THR A 135 -14.36 4.33 -13.78
CA THR A 135 -14.61 3.80 -15.13
C THR A 135 -14.88 2.29 -15.11
N LEU A 136 -14.17 1.54 -14.26
CA LEU A 136 -14.25 0.07 -14.20
C LEU A 136 -15.41 -0.47 -13.35
N MET A 137 -15.83 0.25 -12.31
CA MET A 137 -16.80 -0.24 -11.32
C MET A 137 -17.75 0.85 -10.76
N PRO A 138 -18.38 1.68 -11.62
CA PRO A 138 -19.19 2.81 -11.15
C PRO A 138 -20.42 2.36 -10.36
N ARG A 139 -20.96 1.16 -10.62
CA ARG A 139 -22.16 0.66 -9.94
C ARG A 139 -21.84 0.28 -8.50
N GLU A 140 -20.75 -0.45 -8.31
CA GLU A 140 -20.27 -0.94 -7.02
C GLU A 140 -19.83 0.24 -6.14
N LEU A 141 -19.08 1.21 -6.70
CA LEU A 141 -18.70 2.42 -5.98
C LEU A 141 -19.93 3.24 -5.56
N LYS A 142 -20.95 3.38 -6.42
CA LYS A 142 -22.20 4.05 -6.04
C LYS A 142 -22.93 3.32 -4.91
N ALA A 143 -22.96 1.99 -4.92
CA ALA A 143 -23.61 1.22 -3.87
C ALA A 143 -22.95 1.46 -2.50
N VAL A 144 -21.62 1.49 -2.47
CA VAL A 144 -20.82 1.70 -1.25
C VAL A 144 -20.90 3.16 -0.76
N PHE A 145 -20.66 4.14 -1.63
CA PHE A 145 -20.44 5.53 -1.21
C PHE A 145 -21.70 6.41 -1.18
N ARG A 146 -22.86 5.96 -1.70
CA ARG A 146 -24.10 6.79 -1.76
C ARG A 146 -24.55 7.39 -0.42
N TYR A 147 -24.16 6.76 0.69
CA TYR A 147 -24.51 7.19 2.05
C TYR A 147 -23.42 7.99 2.76
N CYS A 148 -22.30 8.26 2.09
CA CYS A 148 -21.25 9.14 2.59
C CYS A 148 -21.61 10.62 2.40
N TYR A 149 -21.06 11.49 3.24
CA TYR A 149 -21.15 12.95 3.03
C TYR A 149 -20.42 13.34 1.74
N GLY A 150 -20.93 14.33 0.99
CA GLY A 150 -20.32 14.80 -0.26
C GLY A 150 -20.58 13.94 -1.51
N PHE A 151 -20.81 12.63 -1.37
CA PHE A 151 -21.03 11.75 -2.53
C PHE A 151 -22.21 12.15 -3.45
N PRO A 152 -23.33 12.74 -2.98
CA PRO A 152 -24.40 13.18 -3.87
C PRO A 152 -23.97 14.18 -4.96
N ALA A 153 -22.78 14.79 -4.87
CA ALA A 153 -22.22 15.65 -5.91
C ALA A 153 -21.46 14.87 -7.02
N VAL A 154 -21.12 13.60 -6.80
CA VAL A 154 -20.36 12.77 -7.74
C VAL A 154 -21.24 12.37 -8.94
N ARG A 155 -20.72 12.58 -10.15
CA ARG A 155 -21.41 12.31 -11.42
C ARG A 155 -20.57 11.50 -12.39
N ASP A 156 -19.26 11.65 -12.33
CA ASP A 156 -18.29 11.10 -13.27
C ASP A 156 -16.97 10.75 -12.55
N ALA A 157 -15.98 10.28 -13.32
CA ALA A 157 -14.69 9.84 -12.81
C ALA A 157 -13.94 10.97 -12.08
N LYS A 158 -13.93 12.17 -12.67
CA LYS A 158 -13.23 13.34 -12.12
C LYS A 158 -13.84 13.77 -10.79
N THR A 159 -15.17 13.91 -10.74
CA THR A 159 -15.88 14.29 -9.52
C THR A 159 -15.80 13.21 -8.44
N PHE A 160 -15.62 11.94 -8.81
CA PHE A 160 -15.33 10.88 -7.85
C PHE A 160 -13.93 11.02 -7.24
N ALA A 161 -12.90 11.31 -8.04
CA ALA A 161 -11.57 11.61 -7.53
C ALA A 161 -11.57 12.86 -6.64
N ASP A 162 -12.26 13.93 -7.05
CA ASP A 162 -12.39 15.16 -6.26
C ASP A 162 -13.14 14.94 -4.93
N PHE A 163 -14.02 13.93 -4.87
CA PHE A 163 -14.70 13.51 -3.64
C PHE A 163 -13.79 12.68 -2.72
N LEU A 164 -13.03 11.73 -3.27
CA LEU A 164 -12.33 10.72 -2.46
C LEU A 164 -10.94 11.18 -2.02
N LEU A 165 -10.21 11.93 -2.85
CA LEU A 165 -8.85 12.38 -2.56
C LEU A 165 -8.74 13.27 -1.30
N PRO A 166 -9.67 14.20 -1.04
CA PRO A 166 -9.63 14.99 0.20
C PRO A 166 -9.80 14.16 1.48
N CYS A 167 -10.32 12.94 1.38
CA CYS A 167 -10.46 12.01 2.51
C CYS A 167 -9.18 11.19 2.76
N GLN A 168 -8.14 11.35 1.94
CA GLN A 168 -6.91 10.59 2.07
C GLN A 168 -6.14 11.00 3.33
N VAL A 169 -5.64 10.00 4.06
CA VAL A 169 -4.74 10.16 5.19
C VAL A 169 -3.39 9.53 4.88
N GLU A 170 -2.34 9.98 5.56
CA GLU A 170 -1.01 9.39 5.43
C GLU A 170 -1.03 7.95 5.99
N THR A 171 -0.64 6.97 5.18
CA THR A 171 -0.57 5.58 5.62
C THR A 171 0.77 5.23 6.28
N THR A 172 0.75 4.21 7.12
CA THR A 172 1.94 3.61 7.74
C THR A 172 1.98 2.08 7.60
N MET A 173 1.02 1.49 6.90
CA MET A 173 0.87 0.03 6.81
C MET A 173 0.70 -0.39 5.34
N PRO A 174 1.82 -0.62 4.62
CA PRO A 174 1.75 -1.24 3.29
C PRO A 174 1.31 -2.71 3.43
N PHE A 175 0.41 -3.20 2.56
CA PHE A 175 0.05 -4.64 2.55
C PHE A 175 0.89 -5.45 1.57
N ASN A 176 1.53 -4.81 0.60
CA ASN A 176 2.44 -5.46 -0.32
C ASN A 176 3.80 -4.77 -0.38
N ASP A 177 4.83 -5.60 -0.32
CA ASP A 177 6.19 -5.25 -0.72
C ASP A 177 6.80 -6.50 -1.37
N TYR A 178 7.19 -6.38 -2.64
CA TYR A 178 7.70 -7.49 -3.44
C TYR A 178 9.24 -7.53 -3.54
N TRP A 179 9.95 -6.83 -2.65
CA TRP A 179 11.40 -6.94 -2.56
C TRP A 179 11.84 -8.38 -2.22
N VAL A 180 12.55 -9.02 -3.15
CA VAL A 180 13.19 -10.34 -2.96
C VAL A 180 14.56 -10.23 -2.29
N GLY A 181 15.17 -9.04 -2.30
CA GLY A 181 16.47 -8.75 -1.71
C GLY A 181 16.56 -7.36 -1.10
N ALA A 182 17.73 -6.99 -0.58
CA ALA A 182 17.93 -5.66 0.01
C ALA A 182 17.78 -4.57 -1.05
N PRO A 183 16.95 -3.52 -0.81
CA PRO A 183 16.80 -2.43 -1.75
C PRO A 183 18.11 -1.66 -1.93
N ALA A 184 18.34 -1.18 -3.15
CA ALA A 184 19.46 -0.28 -3.44
C ALA A 184 19.19 1.09 -2.81
N LEU A 185 19.48 1.24 -1.53
CA LEU A 185 19.28 2.49 -0.81
C LEU A 185 20.34 3.53 -1.23
N PRO A 186 19.95 4.79 -1.43
CA PRO A 186 20.91 5.85 -1.70
C PRO A 186 21.83 6.04 -0.48
N THR A 187 23.11 5.69 -0.61
CA THR A 187 24.07 5.87 0.47
C THR A 187 24.45 7.34 0.61
N LEU A 188 24.33 7.88 1.82
CA LEU A 188 24.97 9.14 2.19
C LEU A 188 26.48 8.93 2.26
N SER A 189 27.24 9.73 1.52
CA SER A 189 28.69 9.73 1.67
C SER A 189 29.06 10.22 3.07
N ARG A 190 29.88 9.41 3.77
CA ARG A 190 30.30 9.67 5.15
C ARG A 190 30.96 11.04 5.30
N TRP A 191 31.68 11.50 4.27
CA TRP A 191 32.33 12.81 4.28
C TRP A 191 31.34 13.98 4.38
N TRP A 192 30.17 13.86 3.76
CA TRP A 192 29.14 14.90 3.86
C TRP A 192 28.47 14.96 5.24
N LEU A 193 28.52 13.88 6.01
CA LEU A 193 28.02 13.82 7.39
C LEU A 193 29.11 14.20 8.40
N ILE A 194 30.39 14.01 8.08
CA ILE A 194 31.49 14.37 8.99
C ILE A 194 31.86 15.85 8.84
N ALA A 195 31.76 16.41 7.62
CA ALA A 195 32.23 17.75 7.34
C ALA A 195 31.53 18.85 8.16
N PRO A 196 30.18 18.90 8.31
CA PRO A 196 29.52 19.96 9.07
C PRO A 196 29.96 20.03 10.54
N PRO A 197 29.94 18.95 11.35
CA PRO A 197 30.37 19.01 12.73
C PRO A 197 31.90 19.19 12.84
N ALA A 198 32.68 18.57 11.95
CA ALA A 198 34.13 18.73 11.96
C ALA A 198 34.56 20.17 11.67
N LEU A 199 33.94 20.84 10.69
CA LEU A 199 34.18 22.26 10.40
C LEU A 199 33.66 23.15 11.54
N GLY A 200 32.50 22.82 12.11
CA GLY A 200 31.93 23.51 13.27
C GLY A 200 32.86 23.51 14.48
N VAL A 201 33.63 22.42 14.69
CA VAL A 201 34.62 22.32 15.77
C VAL A 201 35.97 22.92 15.36
N ALA A 202 36.48 22.60 14.16
CA ALA A 202 37.83 22.95 13.75
C ALA A 202 38.01 24.46 13.50
N LEU A 203 37.03 25.14 12.90
CA LEU A 203 37.16 26.55 12.55
C LEU A 203 37.27 27.47 13.79
N PRO A 204 36.43 27.32 14.84
CA PRO A 204 36.59 28.10 16.07
C PRO A 204 37.88 27.82 16.82
N LEU A 205 38.33 26.56 16.86
CA LEU A 205 39.60 26.20 17.50
C LEU A 205 40.80 26.79 16.74
N LEU A 206 40.76 26.77 15.41
CA LEU A 206 41.79 27.41 14.59
C LEU A 206 41.77 28.94 14.77
N ALA A 207 40.60 29.56 14.84
CA ALA A 207 40.47 31.00 15.12
C ALA A 207 41.02 31.38 16.50
N ALA A 208 40.83 30.53 17.52
CA ALA A 208 41.43 30.71 18.83
C ALA A 208 42.96 30.54 18.81
N LEU A 209 43.47 29.54 18.09
CA LEU A 209 44.90 29.29 17.92
C LEU A 209 45.61 30.45 17.20
N LEU A 210 44.95 31.06 16.22
CA LEU A 210 45.43 32.23 15.49
C LEU A 210 45.17 33.55 16.23
N HIS A 211 44.77 33.50 17.50
CA HIS A 211 44.48 34.65 18.35
C HIS A 211 43.41 35.62 17.80
N ARG A 212 42.52 35.14 16.92
CA ARG A 212 41.38 35.92 16.41
C ARG A 212 40.21 35.95 17.39
N VAL A 213 40.13 34.94 18.26
CA VAL A 213 39.12 34.80 19.33
C VAL A 213 39.84 34.31 20.60
N SER A 214 39.30 34.60 21.79
CA SER A 214 39.86 34.06 23.04
C SER A 214 39.63 32.54 23.15
N TRP A 215 40.51 31.82 23.84
CA TRP A 215 40.38 30.37 24.04
C TRP A 215 39.03 29.93 24.62
N PRO A 216 38.48 30.55 25.68
CA PRO A 216 37.17 30.17 26.22
C PRO A 216 36.03 30.37 25.20
N ALA A 217 36.05 31.48 24.47
CA ALA A 217 35.04 31.76 23.45
C ALA A 217 35.18 30.80 22.25
N GLY A 218 36.40 30.44 21.85
CA GLY A 218 36.66 29.43 20.84
C GLY A 218 36.14 28.04 21.21
N LEU A 219 36.31 27.62 22.47
CA LEU A 219 35.77 26.35 22.98
C LEU A 219 34.25 26.32 23.00
N ILE A 220 33.60 27.38 23.48
CA ILE A 220 32.14 27.50 23.49
C ILE A 220 31.61 27.49 22.05
N LEU A 221 32.23 28.25 21.15
CA LEU A 221 31.82 28.31 19.74
C LEU A 221 32.03 26.97 19.03
N ALA A 222 33.12 26.25 19.31
CA ALA A 222 33.36 24.90 18.80
C ALA A 222 32.27 23.92 19.24
N LEU A 223 31.87 23.96 20.52
CA LEU A 223 30.80 23.12 21.05
C LEU A 223 29.46 23.44 20.37
N VAL A 224 29.07 24.73 20.33
CA VAL A 224 27.79 25.16 19.76
C VAL A 224 27.71 24.86 18.27
N LEU A 225 28.75 25.20 17.49
CA LEU A 225 28.75 24.95 16.05
C LEU A 225 28.91 23.46 15.71
N GLY A 226 29.62 22.69 16.54
CA GLY A 226 29.66 21.23 16.44
C GLY A 226 28.28 20.60 16.62
N LEU A 227 27.55 21.01 17.66
CA LEU A 227 26.17 20.56 17.90
C LEU A 227 25.21 21.02 16.79
N ALA A 228 25.36 22.24 16.28
CA ALA A 228 24.59 22.72 15.13
C ALA A 228 24.88 21.89 13.87
N GLY A 229 26.14 21.52 13.63
CA GLY A 229 26.55 20.60 12.55
C GLY A 229 25.85 19.25 12.67
N LEU A 230 25.84 18.65 13.85
CA LEU A 230 25.13 17.39 14.11
C LEU A 230 23.61 17.51 13.87
N ALA A 231 22.99 18.63 14.26
CA ALA A 231 21.58 18.88 14.01
C ALA A 231 21.28 18.99 12.49
N VAL A 232 22.18 19.62 11.72
CA VAL A 232 22.09 19.67 10.25
C VAL A 232 22.21 18.27 9.66
N ASP A 233 23.17 17.46 10.10
CA ASP A 233 23.33 16.08 9.64
C ASP A 233 22.10 15.24 9.93
N TYR A 234 21.55 15.33 11.15
CA TYR A 234 20.31 14.68 11.52
C TYR A 234 19.17 15.07 10.57
N GLY A 235 19.01 16.37 10.29
CA GLY A 235 18.03 16.86 9.32
C GLY A 235 18.23 16.31 7.91
N ILE A 236 19.48 16.20 7.44
CA ILE A 236 19.81 15.60 6.13
C ILE A 236 19.44 14.12 6.09
N VAL A 237 19.82 13.37 7.14
CA VAL A 237 19.53 11.93 7.26
C VAL A 237 18.02 11.71 7.26
N MET A 238 17.28 12.41 8.10
CA MET A 238 15.82 12.28 8.19
C MET A 238 15.13 12.64 6.87
N ARG A 239 15.54 13.73 6.21
CA ARG A 239 14.97 14.12 4.90
C ARG A 239 15.27 13.13 3.78
N ARG A 240 16.44 12.47 3.80
CA ARG A 240 16.75 11.42 2.82
C ARG A 240 16.09 10.09 3.15
N GLY A 241 16.00 9.74 4.43
CA GLY A 241 15.31 8.55 4.91
C GLY A 241 13.79 8.60 4.69
N ALA A 242 13.21 9.79 4.65
CA ALA A 242 11.79 9.98 4.34
C ALA A 242 11.45 9.85 2.84
N ARG A 243 12.44 9.64 1.95
CA ARG A 243 12.18 9.43 0.53
C ARG A 243 11.62 8.01 0.32
N PRO A 244 10.64 7.84 -0.59
CA PRO A 244 10.17 6.53 -1.00
C PRO A 244 11.32 5.61 -1.40
N LEU A 245 11.24 4.36 -0.99
CA LEU A 245 12.07 3.29 -1.51
C LEU A 245 11.84 3.14 -3.01
N PRO A 246 12.89 2.79 -3.77
CA PRO A 246 12.73 2.52 -5.19
C PRO A 246 11.80 1.33 -5.41
N ALA A 247 11.16 1.30 -6.59
CA ALA A 247 10.40 0.14 -7.02
C ALA A 247 11.29 -1.10 -7.11
N ALA A 248 10.82 -2.23 -6.60
CA ALA A 248 11.45 -3.51 -6.87
C ALA A 248 11.35 -3.81 -8.37
N PRO A 249 12.39 -4.40 -8.99
CA PRO A 249 12.30 -4.86 -10.37
C PRO A 249 11.15 -5.85 -10.54
N ASP A 250 10.40 -5.73 -11.64
CA ASP A 250 9.32 -6.66 -11.99
C ASP A 250 8.23 -6.80 -10.89
N ALA A 251 7.94 -5.72 -10.16
CA ALA A 251 7.01 -5.74 -9.02
C ALA A 251 5.56 -5.33 -9.35
N THR A 252 5.27 -4.91 -10.59
CA THR A 252 3.89 -4.53 -10.95
C THR A 252 2.95 -5.73 -10.89
N LEU A 253 1.65 -5.50 -10.70
CA LEU A 253 0.68 -6.59 -10.61
C LEU A 253 0.76 -7.54 -11.80
N ARG A 254 1.00 -7.01 -13.00
CA ARG A 254 1.18 -7.82 -14.22
C ARG A 254 2.35 -8.80 -14.11
N HIS A 255 3.49 -8.35 -13.57
CA HIS A 255 4.64 -9.22 -13.35
C HIS A 255 4.38 -10.23 -12.24
N VAL A 256 3.72 -9.82 -11.15
CA VAL A 256 3.35 -10.71 -10.05
C VAL A 256 2.41 -11.83 -10.53
N LEU A 257 1.38 -11.50 -11.30
CA LEU A 257 0.46 -12.48 -11.89
C LEU A 257 1.19 -13.42 -12.86
N LYS A 258 2.16 -12.90 -13.62
CA LYS A 258 3.00 -13.71 -14.50
C LYS A 258 3.87 -14.68 -13.70
N ALA A 259 4.53 -14.19 -12.65
CA ALA A 259 5.38 -14.99 -11.78
C ALA A 259 4.59 -16.10 -11.09
N LEU A 260 3.40 -15.81 -10.56
CA LEU A 260 2.51 -16.81 -9.96
C LEU A 260 2.09 -17.91 -10.96
N CYS A 261 1.72 -17.50 -12.18
CA CYS A 261 1.38 -18.44 -13.24
C CYS A 261 2.56 -19.34 -13.60
N LEU A 262 3.75 -18.76 -13.78
CA LEU A 262 4.97 -19.50 -14.09
C LEU A 262 5.38 -20.43 -12.95
N GLN A 263 5.26 -20.00 -11.69
CA GLN A 263 5.55 -20.83 -10.53
C GLN A 263 4.65 -22.07 -10.51
N GLN A 264 3.33 -21.88 -10.65
CA GLN A 264 2.38 -23.00 -10.68
C GLN A 264 2.65 -23.96 -11.84
N ALA A 265 2.85 -23.41 -13.05
CA ALA A 265 3.11 -24.20 -14.25
C ALA A 265 4.44 -24.96 -14.15
N PHE A 266 5.49 -24.31 -13.65
CA PHE A 266 6.80 -24.92 -13.48
C PHE A 266 6.78 -26.02 -12.42
N THR A 267 6.04 -25.86 -11.32
CA THR A 267 5.86 -26.94 -10.33
C THR A 267 5.25 -28.19 -10.99
N ARG A 268 4.21 -28.04 -11.82
CA ARG A 268 3.62 -29.18 -12.54
C ARG A 268 4.58 -29.79 -13.56
N PHE A 269 5.30 -28.95 -14.30
CA PHE A 269 6.35 -29.40 -15.22
C PHE A 269 7.41 -30.22 -14.48
N ALA A 270 7.91 -29.73 -13.34
CA ALA A 270 8.91 -30.41 -12.54
C ALA A 270 8.42 -31.77 -12.04
N VAL A 271 7.17 -31.86 -11.59
CA VAL A 271 6.52 -33.14 -11.20
C VAL A 271 6.45 -34.10 -12.39
N ALA A 272 6.00 -33.64 -13.56
CA ALA A 272 5.86 -34.47 -14.75
C ALA A 272 7.21 -34.97 -15.33
N GLN A 273 8.30 -34.28 -15.06
CA GLN A 273 9.64 -34.61 -15.57
C GLN A 273 10.50 -35.42 -14.58
N GLN A 274 9.95 -35.82 -13.42
CA GLN A 274 10.66 -36.68 -12.49
C GLN A 274 11.00 -38.03 -13.14
N GLY A 275 12.27 -38.44 -13.09
CA GLY A 275 12.74 -39.69 -13.68
C GLY A 275 13.01 -39.67 -15.20
N ALA A 276 12.71 -38.57 -15.89
CA ALA A 276 12.95 -38.46 -17.33
C ALA A 276 14.46 -38.42 -17.68
N ALA A 277 14.83 -38.90 -18.88
CA ALA A 277 16.21 -38.80 -19.39
C ALA A 277 16.60 -37.33 -19.68
N PRO A 278 17.88 -36.94 -19.58
CA PRO A 278 18.31 -35.54 -19.77
C PRO A 278 17.88 -34.92 -21.10
N GLN A 279 17.97 -35.67 -22.20
CA GLN A 279 17.61 -35.20 -23.55
C GLN A 279 16.10 -34.94 -23.66
N ALA A 280 15.28 -35.82 -23.09
CA ALA A 280 13.83 -35.66 -23.04
C ALA A 280 13.43 -34.43 -22.20
N ARG A 281 14.11 -34.20 -21.06
CA ARG A 281 13.90 -33.00 -20.23
C ARG A 281 14.22 -31.72 -20.97
N GLY A 282 15.32 -31.69 -21.74
CA GLY A 282 15.71 -30.51 -22.52
C GLY A 282 14.70 -30.16 -23.62
N ALA A 283 14.15 -31.17 -24.30
CA ALA A 283 13.07 -30.96 -25.27
C ALA A 283 11.78 -30.45 -24.62
N ALA A 284 11.34 -31.12 -23.55
CA ALA A 284 10.15 -30.73 -22.79
C ALA A 284 10.27 -29.32 -22.19
N PHE A 285 11.47 -28.91 -21.76
CA PHE A 285 11.69 -27.56 -21.26
C PHE A 285 11.57 -26.49 -22.36
N ARG A 286 12.04 -26.77 -23.58
CA ARG A 286 11.84 -25.84 -24.71
C ARG A 286 10.37 -25.69 -25.06
N GLU A 287 9.62 -26.78 -25.04
CA GLU A 287 8.15 -26.75 -25.21
C GLU A 287 7.48 -25.96 -24.09
N PHE A 288 7.91 -26.15 -22.85
CA PHE A 288 7.43 -25.37 -21.70
C PHE A 288 7.64 -23.86 -21.91
N LEU A 289 8.84 -23.45 -22.32
CA LEU A 289 9.17 -22.05 -22.60
C LEU A 289 8.33 -21.48 -23.76
N ALA A 290 8.17 -22.24 -24.84
CA ALA A 290 7.35 -21.83 -25.98
C ALA A 290 5.87 -21.67 -25.58
N ALA A 291 5.34 -22.57 -24.76
CA ALA A 291 3.96 -22.53 -24.31
C ALA A 291 3.70 -21.37 -23.33
N HIS A 292 4.56 -21.18 -22.33
CA HIS A 292 4.30 -20.25 -21.22
C HIS A 292 4.87 -18.86 -21.43
N ARG A 293 5.77 -18.68 -22.41
CA ARG A 293 6.37 -17.40 -22.82
C ARG A 293 6.76 -16.52 -21.62
N PRO A 294 7.78 -16.90 -20.82
CA PRO A 294 8.02 -16.27 -19.52
C PRO A 294 8.23 -14.76 -19.54
N ALA A 295 8.84 -14.22 -20.60
CA ALA A 295 9.10 -12.79 -20.77
C ALA A 295 7.89 -11.99 -21.32
N ASP A 296 6.84 -12.68 -21.76
CA ASP A 296 5.66 -12.05 -22.35
C ASP A 296 4.56 -11.88 -21.28
N LEU A 297 4.37 -10.62 -20.84
CA LEU A 297 3.36 -10.23 -19.86
C LEU A 297 1.93 -10.22 -20.41
N ASP A 298 1.77 -10.23 -21.74
CA ASP A 298 0.47 -10.38 -22.43
C ASP A 298 0.19 -11.85 -22.80
N GLY A 299 1.18 -12.72 -22.59
CA GLY A 299 1.06 -14.16 -22.77
C GLY A 299 0.28 -14.85 -21.64
N PRO A 300 0.41 -16.18 -21.50
CA PRO A 300 -0.28 -16.92 -20.43
C PRO A 300 0.12 -16.37 -19.06
N THR A 301 -0.88 -15.95 -18.31
CA THR A 301 -0.73 -15.33 -16.99
C THR A 301 -1.92 -15.70 -16.10
N GLN A 302 -1.80 -15.46 -14.81
CA GLN A 302 -2.89 -15.67 -13.86
C GLN A 302 -3.90 -14.53 -14.01
N ALA A 303 -5.19 -14.86 -14.03
CA ALA A 303 -6.23 -13.84 -13.99
C ALA A 303 -6.21 -13.10 -12.62
N PRO A 304 -6.39 -11.77 -12.59
CA PRO A 304 -6.46 -11.02 -11.34
C PRO A 304 -7.58 -11.53 -10.43
N GLY A 305 -7.36 -11.47 -9.13
CA GLY A 305 -8.35 -11.89 -8.12
C GLY A 305 -8.64 -13.39 -8.10
N VAL A 306 -7.87 -14.24 -8.79
CA VAL A 306 -8.03 -15.70 -8.76
C VAL A 306 -6.84 -16.32 -8.04
N ILE A 307 -7.09 -17.15 -7.02
CA ILE A 307 -6.08 -18.05 -6.45
C ILE A 307 -6.38 -19.45 -6.98
N SER A 308 -5.82 -19.80 -8.13
CA SER A 308 -6.02 -21.12 -8.72
C SER A 308 -4.85 -22.05 -8.40
N ALA A 309 -5.14 -23.23 -7.85
CA ALA A 309 -4.22 -24.35 -7.95
C ALA A 309 -4.30 -25.08 -9.32
N SER A 310 -5.20 -24.64 -10.23
CA SER A 310 -5.72 -25.43 -11.36
C SER A 310 -5.61 -24.79 -12.75
N VAL A 311 -5.12 -23.56 -12.93
CA VAL A 311 -5.06 -22.95 -14.27
C VAL A 311 -3.91 -23.57 -15.07
N ILE A 312 -4.25 -24.58 -15.88
CA ILE A 312 -4.13 -24.69 -17.35
C ILE A 312 -4.68 -26.09 -17.65
N SER A 313 -5.99 -26.21 -17.81
CA SER A 313 -6.61 -27.42 -18.38
C SER A 313 -7.63 -27.08 -19.47
N ALA A 314 -7.74 -25.81 -19.87
CA ALA A 314 -8.79 -25.35 -20.78
C ALA A 314 -8.37 -25.23 -22.27
N SER A 315 -7.16 -25.63 -22.66
CA SER A 315 -6.72 -25.54 -24.08
C SER A 315 -6.31 -26.86 -24.72
N ALA A 316 -6.50 -28.02 -24.07
CA ALA A 316 -6.05 -29.32 -24.58
C ALA A 316 -7.17 -30.32 -24.93
N VAL A 317 -8.46 -29.96 -24.83
CA VAL A 317 -9.58 -30.93 -25.03
C VAL A 317 -10.41 -30.65 -26.31
N GLY A 318 -10.01 -29.67 -27.14
CA GLY A 318 -10.81 -29.26 -28.30
C GLY A 318 -10.54 -29.96 -29.64
N ALA A 319 -9.60 -30.91 -29.73
CA ALA A 319 -9.18 -31.46 -31.03
C ALA A 319 -8.80 -32.94 -30.97
N SER A 320 -9.77 -33.79 -30.63
CA SER A 320 -9.82 -35.20 -31.06
C SER A 320 -11.17 -35.78 -30.63
N VAL A 321 -11.69 -36.70 -31.41
CA VAL A 321 -12.93 -37.47 -31.20
C VAL A 321 -14.23 -36.83 -31.71
N VAL A 322 -14.32 -36.70 -33.04
CA VAL A 322 -15.47 -37.25 -33.79
C VAL A 322 -14.91 -37.93 -35.03
N GLY A 323 -14.89 -39.26 -35.01
CA GLY A 323 -14.35 -40.09 -36.09
C GLY A 323 -14.20 -41.54 -35.68
N SER A 324 -15.33 -42.24 -35.46
CA SER A 324 -15.55 -43.67 -35.70
C SER A 324 -17.05 -43.93 -35.59
#